data_AF-A0A8J7RBS6-F1
#
_entry.id   AF-A0A8J7RBS6-F1
#
_cell.length_a   1.000
_cell.length_b   1.000
_cell.length_c   1.000
_cell.angle_alpha   90.00
_cell.angle_beta   90.00
_cell.angle_gamma   90.00
#
_symmetry.space_group_name_H-M   'P 1'
#
loop_
_entity.id
_entity.type
_entity.pdbx_description
1 polymer ?
#
loop_
_entity_poly.entity_id
_entity_poly.type
_entity_poly.pdbx_seq_one_letter_code
_entity_poly.pdbx_strand_id
1 'polypeptide(L)' 'MSEATLDDRGRMTLPKDLRERYGDRYRIVEVHDGIKLIPVAEDPLDALRDEFAGVEKTADELREEAREAAFDEAGR' A
#
# COMPACT_ATOMS: atom_id res chain seq x y z
N MET A 1 13.60 14.22 -3.21
CA MET A 1 12.24 14.67 -3.55
C MET A 1 12.19 14.93 -5.04
N SER A 2 11.19 14.38 -5.74
CA SER A 2 10.95 14.67 -7.15
C SER A 2 9.80 15.68 -7.27
N GLU A 3 10.00 16.74 -8.03
CA GLU A 3 8.95 17.69 -8.39
C GLU A 3 8.41 17.34 -9.79
N ALA A 4 7.10 17.50 -9.99
CA ALA A 4 6.45 17.31 -11.28
C ALA A 4 5.38 18.41 -11.47
N THR A 5 5.25 18.90 -12.70
CA THR A 5 4.24 19.90 -13.06
C THR A 5 3.11 19.28 -13.87
N LEU A 6 1.95 19.93 -13.82
CA LEU A 6 0.81 19.56 -14.65
C LEU A 6 0.99 20.11 -16.06
N ASP A 7 0.55 19.34 -17.04
CA ASP A 7 0.41 19.85 -18.40
C ASP A 7 -0.88 20.67 -18.58
N ASP A 8 -1.10 21.17 -19.80
CA ASP A 8 -2.27 21.94 -20.21
C ASP A 8 -3.61 21.22 -20.01
N ARG A 9 -3.57 19.89 -19.83
CA ARG A 9 -4.74 19.03 -19.63
C ARG A 9 -4.88 18.56 -18.19
N GLY A 10 -4.05 19.08 -17.27
CA GLY A 10 -4.05 18.67 -15.87
C GLY A 10 -3.49 17.27 -15.62
N ARG A 11 -2.65 16.74 -16.51
CA ARG A 11 -2.00 15.44 -16.32
C ARG A 11 -0.62 15.63 -15.67
N MET A 12 -0.28 14.72 -14.76
CA MET A 12 1.05 14.62 -14.17
C MET A 12 1.73 13.34 -14.67
N THR A 13 2.99 13.44 -15.09
CA THR A 13 3.77 12.26 -15.46
C THR A 13 4.50 11.72 -14.24
N LEU A 14 4.23 10.46 -13.88
CA LEU A 14 5.00 9.77 -12.84
C LEU A 14 6.40 9.42 -13.36
N PRO A 15 7.47 9.69 -12.57
CA PRO A 15 8.82 9.24 -12.85
C PRO A 15 8.88 7.76 -13.22
N LYS A 16 9.79 7.41 -14.14
CA LYS A 16 9.93 6.04 -14.65
C LYS A 16 10.10 5.02 -13.52
N ASP A 17 10.96 5.31 -12.56
CA ASP A 17 11.26 4.41 -11.44
C ASP A 17 10.03 4.11 -10.57
N LEU A 18 9.09 5.07 -10.45
CA LEU A 18 7.83 4.84 -9.73
C LEU A 18 6.89 3.94 -10.54
N ARG A 19 6.81 4.14 -11.86
CA ARG A 19 6.00 3.30 -12.75
C ARG A 19 6.52 1.86 -12.82
N GLU A 20 7.82 1.68 -12.82
CA GLU A 20 8.44 0.34 -12.79
C GLU A 20 8.20 -0.37 -11.46
N ARG A 21 8.14 0.37 -10.35
CA ARG A 21 7.94 -0.21 -9.02
C ARG A 21 6.47 -0.48 -8.70
N TYR A 22 5.57 0.40 -9.11
CA TYR A 22 4.18 0.41 -8.65
C TYR A 22 3.15 0.23 -9.78
N GLY A 23 3.60 0.09 -11.02
CA GLY A 23 2.72 -0.06 -12.18
C GLY A 23 2.14 1.28 -12.68
N ASP A 24 1.12 1.18 -13.52
CA ASP A 24 0.52 2.30 -14.26
C ASP A 24 -0.93 2.62 -13.85
N ARG A 25 -1.57 1.77 -13.03
CA ARG A 25 -2.93 1.97 -12.54
C ARG A 25 -2.92 2.43 -11.09
N TYR A 26 -3.66 3.51 -10.82
CA TYR A 26 -3.75 4.09 -9.49
C TYR A 26 -5.19 4.48 -9.16
N ARG A 27 -5.52 4.42 -7.87
CA ARG A 27 -6.68 5.08 -7.28
C ARG A 27 -6.24 6.38 -6.65
N ILE A 28 -6.93 7.46 -7.02
CA ILE A 28 -6.73 8.79 -6.42
C ILE A 28 -7.68 8.89 -5.23
N VAL A 29 -7.15 9.23 -4.06
CA VAL A 29 -7.95 9.53 -2.87
C VAL A 29 -7.57 10.89 -2.32
N GLU A 30 -8.57 11.66 -1.91
CA GLU A 30 -8.39 12.90 -1.17
C GLU A 30 -8.17 12.58 0.31
N VAL A 31 -7.14 13.19 0.89
CA VAL A 31 -6.84 13.15 2.32
C VAL A 31 -6.77 14.58 2.84
N HIS A 32 -6.72 14.77 4.16
CA HIS A 32 -6.82 16.09 4.78
C HIS A 32 -5.80 17.11 4.24
N ASP A 33 -4.59 16.66 3.91
CA ASP A 33 -3.45 17.49 3.52
C ASP A 33 -3.02 17.30 2.04
N GLY A 34 -3.84 16.62 1.22
CA GLY A 34 -3.54 16.49 -0.20
C GLY A 34 -4.21 15.30 -0.88
N ILE A 35 -3.52 14.77 -1.89
CA ILE A 35 -3.96 13.59 -2.64
C ILE A 35 -2.99 12.44 -2.42
N LYS A 36 -3.52 11.22 -2.37
CA LYS A 36 -2.71 10.01 -2.34
C LYS A 36 -3.01 9.16 -3.57
N LEU A 37 -1.95 8.70 -4.22
CA LEU A 37 -2.02 7.72 -5.30
C LEU A 37 -1.80 6.34 -4.73
N ILE A 38 -2.80 5.48 -4.81
CA ILE A 38 -2.74 4.09 -4.34
C ILE A 38 -2.61 3.19 -5.56
N PRO A 39 -1.50 2.44 -5.73
CA PRO A 39 -1.33 1.50 -6.83
C PRO A 39 -2.46 0.46 -6.87
N VAL A 40 -2.89 0.10 -8.06
CA VAL A 40 -3.90 -0.94 -8.29
C VAL A 40 -3.25 -2.04 -9.10
N ALA A 41 -3.04 -3.20 -8.47
CA ALA A 41 -2.54 -4.38 -9.16
C ALA A 41 -3.50 -4.82 -10.28
N GLU A 42 -2.95 -5.41 -11.34
CA GLU A 42 -3.74 -5.96 -12.44
C GLU A 42 -4.64 -7.10 -11.96
N ASP A 43 -4.09 -7.98 -11.11
CA ASP A 43 -4.82 -8.97 -10.32
C ASP A 43 -4.66 -8.66 -8.81
N PRO A 44 -5.63 -7.99 -8.18
CA PRO A 44 -5.56 -7.64 -6.76
C PRO A 44 -5.53 -8.85 -5.83
N LEU A 45 -6.15 -9.98 -6.22
CA LEU A 45 -6.22 -11.16 -5.36
C LEU A 45 -4.91 -11.92 -5.39
N ASP A 46 -4.32 -12.10 -6.57
CA ASP A 46 -3.04 -12.78 -6.69
C ASP A 46 -1.92 -11.92 -6.08
N ALA A 47 -1.92 -10.60 -6.27
CA ALA A 47 -0.99 -9.71 -5.58
C ALA A 47 -1.11 -9.80 -4.05
N LEU A 48 -2.33 -9.90 -3.53
CA LEU A 48 -2.55 -10.08 -2.09
C LEU A 48 -2.05 -11.46 -1.63
N ARG A 49 -2.22 -12.52 -2.42
CA ARG A 49 -1.72 -13.85 -2.07
C ARG A 49 -0.20 -13.90 -2.06
N ASP A 50 0.44 -13.29 -3.05
CA ASP A 50 1.90 -13.25 -3.15
C ASP A 50 2.53 -12.51 -1.98
N GLU A 51 1.95 -11.36 -1.58
CA GLU A 51 2.43 -10.57 -0.43
C GLU A 51 2.42 -11.39 0.87
N PHE A 52 1.45 -12.29 1.03
CA PHE A 52 1.29 -13.13 2.21
C PHE A 52 1.82 -14.56 2.02
N ALA A 53 2.47 -14.88 0.90
CA ALA A 53 2.91 -16.24 0.59
C ALA A 53 3.93 -16.82 1.59
N GLY A 54 4.68 -15.96 2.29
CA GLY A 54 5.63 -16.35 3.33
C GLY A 54 5.02 -16.46 4.74
N VAL A 55 3.71 -16.22 4.90
CA VAL A 55 3.04 -16.25 6.19
C VAL A 55 2.50 -17.65 6.44
N GLU A 56 3.14 -18.37 7.35
CA GLU A 56 2.77 -19.75 7.69
C GLU A 56 1.59 -19.83 8.67
N LYS A 57 1.36 -18.76 9.44
CA LYS A 57 0.32 -18.69 10.46
C LYS A 57 -1.03 -18.32 9.88
N THR A 58 -2.08 -18.89 10.45
CA THR A 58 -3.46 -18.50 10.17
C THR A 58 -3.73 -17.09 10.69
N ALA A 59 -4.78 -16.46 10.14
CA ALA A 59 -5.22 -15.14 10.60
C ALA A 59 -5.61 -15.14 12.09
N ASP A 60 -6.14 -16.25 12.60
CA ASP A 60 -6.52 -16.38 14.01
C ASP A 60 -5.29 -16.44 14.92
N GLU A 61 -4.26 -17.21 14.56
CA GLU A 61 -2.99 -17.27 15.31
C GLU A 61 -2.29 -15.91 15.35
N LEU A 62 -2.19 -15.22 14.21
CA LEU A 62 -1.61 -13.86 14.14
C LEU A 62 -2.37 -12.88 15.04
N ARG A 63 -3.70 -13.01 15.09
CA ARG A 63 -4.56 -12.15 15.90
C ARG A 63 -4.40 -12.44 17.39
N GLU A 64 -4.27 -13.70 17.78
CA GLU A 64 -4.04 -14.09 19.17
C GLU A 64 -2.69 -13.58 19.66
N GLU A 65 -1.62 -13.82 18.90
CA GLU A 65 -0.27 -13.34 19.23
C GLU A 65 -0.19 -11.81 19.33
N ALA A 66 -0.79 -11.09 18.38
CA ALA A 66 -0.83 -9.63 18.43
C ALA A 66 -1.56 -9.12 19.69
N ARG A 67 -2.56 -9.86 20.16
CA ARG A 67 -3.30 -9.52 21.38
C ARG A 67 -2.48 -9.78 22.63
N GLU A 68 -1.80 -10.92 22.71
CA GLU A 68 -0.90 -11.25 23.82
C GLU A 68 0.24 -10.24 23.91
N ALA A 69 0.90 -9.94 22.79
CA ALA A 69 1.96 -8.94 22.72
C ALA A 69 1.48 -7.56 23.23
N ALA A 70 0.27 -7.14 22.86
CA ALA A 70 -0.31 -5.89 23.35
C ALA A 70 -0.55 -5.90 24.86
N PHE A 71 -0.92 -7.04 25.46
CA PHE A 71 -1.07 -7.17 26.91
C PHE A 71 0.27 -7.17 27.64
N ASP A 72 1.29 -7.80 27.07
CA ASP A 72 2.65 -7.83 27.62
C ASP A 72 3.28 -6.44 27.59
N GLU A 73 3.14 -5.71 26.48
CA GLU A 73 3.61 -4.31 26.34
C GLU A 73 2.84 -3.35 27.26
N ALA A 74 1.56 -3.59 27.47
CA ALA A 74 0.76 -2.83 28.42
C ALA A 74 1.15 -3.09 29.89
N GLY A 75 2.04 -4.06 30.14
CA GLY A 75 2.60 -4.32 31.46
C GLY A 75 1.51 -4.68 32.47
N ARG A 76 0.73 -5.72 32.16
CA ARG A 76 -0.34 -6.34 32.97
C ARG A 76 -0.77 -5.61 34.26
#